data_AF-A0A3B0V648-F1
#
_entry.id   AF-A0A3B0V648-F1
#
_cell.length_a   1.000
_cell.length_b   1.000
_cell.length_c   1.000
_cell.angle_alpha   90.00
_cell.angle_beta   90.00
_cell.angle_gamma   90.00
#
_symmetry.space_group_name_H-M   'P 1'
#
loop_
_entity.id
_entity.type
_entity.pdbx_description
1 polymer ?
#
loop_
_entity_poly.entity_id
_entity_poly.type
_entity_poly.pdbx_seq_one_letter_code
_entity_poly.pdbx_strand_id
1 'polypeptide(L)'
;MPAFIAYVNSKQVLPMIILLAGGYIFTLLPSILGIIALFILYALAYKLAVDVLIETANGNMSPGDYQSSFEAKDILIKFILVGLLQTGLLLWLRFFVKDPLIIVVYLVFSTFITPAIFMVLSITTSIFSALNPVTIIRLIKPWFLSYLVFVGFWLVLEFTQTYGIEPLATKIPGIFGEILAQFFKFFILILNFHIMGFLIYQNRKLIGFETRFNVETEESDKINFEPPDINPIHARIRHLLAAGDLVQAQAIITDIKQEGDDSEDLRDLELLAFEVNNGEDIKPLSDSEKVHQLISQNKTGEAFKVYYQLILDKKTYREKEPTDISALVKYAYANEKHQLVID
;
A
#
# COMPACT_ATOMS: atom_id res chain seq x y z
N MET A 1 18.21 -1.75 9.02
CA MET A 1 17.07 -1.73 9.98
C MET A 1 15.87 -2.35 9.28
N PRO A 2 15.07 -3.22 9.91
CA PRO A 2 13.91 -3.84 9.25
C PRO A 2 12.95 -2.77 8.71
N ALA A 3 12.40 -2.96 7.51
CA ALA A 3 11.59 -1.96 6.80
C ALA A 3 10.41 -1.43 7.63
N PHE A 4 9.73 -2.31 8.39
CA PHE A 4 8.63 -1.94 9.27
C PHE A 4 9.01 -0.92 10.36
N ILE A 5 10.23 -1.05 10.92
CA ILE A 5 10.71 -0.13 11.96
C ILE A 5 11.15 1.20 11.33
N ALA A 6 11.62 1.18 10.08
CA ALA A 6 11.98 2.39 9.34
C ALA A 6 10.75 3.30 9.10
N TYR A 7 9.57 2.72 8.86
CA TYR A 7 8.32 3.47 8.72
C TYR A 7 7.96 4.26 9.98
N VAL A 8 7.95 3.59 11.13
CA VAL A 8 7.60 4.22 12.42
C VAL A 8 8.66 5.25 12.85
N ASN A 9 9.93 5.00 12.52
CA ASN A 9 11.04 5.94 12.75
C ASN A 9 11.16 7.05 11.71
N SER A 10 10.21 7.15 10.79
CA SER A 10 10.22 8.23 9.79
C SER A 10 10.11 9.61 10.43
N LYS A 11 10.56 10.63 9.70
CA LYS A 11 10.50 12.04 10.12
C LYS A 11 9.07 12.56 10.32
N GLN A 12 8.05 11.82 9.89
CA GLN A 12 6.65 12.23 10.00
C GLN A 12 5.95 11.54 11.18
N VAL A 13 6.15 10.23 11.35
CA VAL A 13 5.44 9.42 12.37
C VAL A 13 6.10 9.56 13.74
N LEU A 14 7.43 9.49 13.81
CA LEU A 14 8.15 9.51 15.09
C LEU A 14 7.88 10.79 15.91
N PRO A 15 7.89 12.01 15.33
CA PRO A 15 7.54 13.21 16.08
C PRO A 15 6.10 13.20 16.59
N MET A 16 5.16 12.61 15.85
CA MET A 16 3.77 12.47 16.33
C MET A 16 3.69 11.54 17.53
N ILE A 17 4.41 10.42 17.51
CA ILE A 17 4.50 9.50 18.66
C ILE A 17 5.12 10.22 19.88
N ILE A 18 6.19 10.99 19.68
CA ILE A 18 6.82 11.78 20.75
C ILE A 18 5.83 12.81 21.30
N LEU A 19 5.09 13.51 20.44
CA LEU A 19 4.09 14.49 20.85
C LEU A 19 2.95 13.85 21.63
N LEU A 20 2.45 12.68 21.19
CA LEU A 20 1.44 11.91 21.92
C LEU A 20 1.98 11.46 23.29
N ALA A 21 3.18 10.90 23.33
CA ALA A 21 3.81 10.49 24.58
C ALA A 21 4.00 11.66 25.54
N GLY A 22 4.46 12.82 25.06
CA GLY A 22 4.59 14.04 25.86
C GLY A 22 3.22 14.59 26.30
N GLY A 23 2.21 14.50 25.45
CA GLY A 23 0.82 14.87 25.74
C GLY A 23 0.20 14.09 26.91
N TYR A 24 0.79 12.96 27.29
CA TYR A 24 0.40 12.24 28.50
C TYR A 24 0.52 13.09 29.78
N ILE A 25 1.34 14.14 29.79
CA ILE A 25 1.43 15.07 30.94
C ILE A 25 0.07 15.72 31.27
N PHE A 26 -0.82 15.89 30.29
CA PHE A 26 -2.15 16.45 30.51
C PHE A 26 -3.07 15.53 31.32
N THR A 27 -2.73 14.25 31.45
CA THR A 27 -3.47 13.31 32.30
C THR A 27 -3.28 13.60 33.80
N LEU A 28 -2.27 14.39 34.16
CA LEU A 28 -2.03 14.87 35.53
C LEU A 28 -2.99 15.99 35.95
N LEU A 29 -3.78 16.54 35.02
CA LEU A 29 -4.80 17.54 35.36
C LEU A 29 -5.81 16.94 36.36
N PRO A 30 -6.21 17.71 37.38
CA PRO A 30 -7.10 17.20 38.41
C PRO A 30 -8.50 16.90 37.87
N SER A 31 -9.21 16.03 38.58
CA SER A 31 -10.64 15.72 38.37
C SER A 31 -10.91 15.12 36.97
N ILE A 32 -12.06 15.44 36.40
CA ILE A 32 -12.52 14.92 35.10
C ILE A 32 -11.62 15.33 33.92
N LEU A 33 -10.83 16.41 34.06
CA LEU A 33 -9.99 16.93 32.98
C LEU A 33 -8.86 15.96 32.62
N GLY A 34 -8.20 15.34 33.61
CA GLY A 34 -7.17 14.34 33.35
C GLY A 34 -7.72 13.10 32.65
N ILE A 35 -8.94 12.68 33.01
CA ILE A 35 -9.65 11.57 32.37
C ILE A 35 -10.00 11.91 30.92
N ILE A 36 -10.55 13.11 30.67
CA ILE A 36 -10.84 13.58 29.31
C ILE A 36 -9.55 13.64 28.48
N ALA A 37 -8.47 14.17 29.03
CA ALA A 37 -7.17 14.22 28.37
C ALA A 37 -6.67 12.82 28.00
N LEU A 38 -6.82 11.83 28.88
CA LEU A 38 -6.50 10.44 28.61
C LEU A 38 -7.30 9.89 27.43
N PHE A 39 -8.62 10.09 27.41
CA PHE A 39 -9.47 9.64 26.31
C PHE A 39 -9.12 10.31 24.98
N ILE A 40 -8.91 11.62 24.98
CA ILE A 40 -8.49 12.37 23.78
C ILE A 40 -7.14 11.85 23.28
N LEU A 41 -6.18 11.65 24.17
CA LEU A 41 -4.85 11.19 23.81
C LEU A 41 -4.89 9.81 23.14
N TYR A 42 -5.60 8.86 23.75
CA TYR A 42 -5.76 7.53 23.16
C TYR A 42 -6.57 7.58 21.86
N ALA A 43 -7.61 8.42 21.77
CA ALA A 43 -8.34 8.60 20.51
C ALA A 43 -7.43 9.13 19.38
N LEU A 44 -6.54 10.08 19.67
CA LEU A 44 -5.55 10.59 18.71
C LEU A 44 -4.53 9.53 18.31
N ALA A 45 -4.03 8.74 19.28
CA ALA A 45 -3.11 7.63 19.00
C ALA A 45 -3.75 6.56 18.11
N TYR A 46 -4.99 6.15 18.41
CA TYR A 46 -5.73 5.21 17.58
C TYR A 46 -6.13 5.79 16.23
N LYS A 47 -6.43 7.10 16.14
CA LYS A 47 -6.65 7.78 14.86
C LYS A 47 -5.42 7.63 13.97
N LEU A 48 -4.24 7.98 14.49
CA LEU A 48 -2.98 7.84 13.77
C LEU A 48 -2.72 6.38 13.38
N ALA A 49 -3.00 5.43 14.27
CA ALA A 49 -2.87 4.01 13.98
C ALA A 49 -3.77 3.57 12.82
N VAL A 50 -5.04 3.98 12.83
CA VAL A 50 -6.01 3.71 11.76
C VAL A 50 -5.61 4.36 10.45
N ASP A 51 -5.12 5.61 10.47
CA ASP A 51 -4.60 6.28 9.28
C ASP A 51 -3.44 5.46 8.66
N VAL A 52 -2.47 5.05 9.48
CA VAL A 52 -1.35 4.20 9.08
C VAL A 52 -1.81 2.86 8.50
N LEU A 53 -2.78 2.21 9.14
CA LEU A 53 -3.36 0.94 8.68
C LEU A 53 -3.98 1.08 7.28
N ILE A 54 -4.81 2.10 7.08
CA ILE A 54 -5.50 2.35 5.80
C ILE A 54 -4.49 2.68 4.71
N GLU A 55 -3.55 3.57 5.00
CA GLU A 55 -2.53 4.02 4.05
C GLU A 55 -1.63 2.86 3.61
N THR A 56 -1.18 2.06 4.58
CA THR A 56 -0.36 0.89 4.29
C THR A 56 -1.16 -0.18 3.53
N ALA A 57 -2.44 -0.38 3.87
CA ALA A 57 -3.32 -1.31 3.15
C ALA A 57 -3.58 -0.89 1.69
N ASN A 58 -3.56 0.40 1.40
CA ASN A 58 -3.61 0.96 0.04
C ASN A 58 -2.30 0.81 -0.75
N GLY A 59 -1.22 0.36 -0.11
CA GLY A 59 0.10 0.24 -0.76
C GLY A 59 1.01 1.43 -0.56
N ASN A 60 0.57 2.44 0.19
CA ASN A 60 1.38 3.60 0.51
C ASN A 60 2.31 3.25 1.68
N MET A 61 3.48 2.70 1.32
CA MET A 61 4.50 2.22 2.26
C MET A 61 5.41 3.34 2.78
N SER A 62 5.21 4.56 2.29
CA SER A 62 5.85 5.77 2.81
C SER A 62 4.85 6.53 3.67
N PRO A 63 5.26 7.08 4.81
CA PRO A 63 4.41 7.97 5.58
C PRO A 63 3.99 9.14 4.68
N GLY A 64 2.68 9.30 4.52
CA GLY A 64 2.08 10.43 3.81
C GLY A 64 1.73 11.56 4.77
N ASP A 65 1.32 12.70 4.21
CA ASP A 65 0.72 13.76 5.03
C ASP A 65 -0.60 13.24 5.61
N TYR A 66 -0.61 12.91 6.91
CA TYR A 66 -1.80 12.48 7.65
C TYR A 66 -2.79 13.65 7.81
N GLN A 67 -3.36 14.11 6.71
CA GLN A 67 -4.49 15.02 6.72
C GLN A 67 -5.71 14.27 7.23
N SER A 68 -6.62 14.96 7.93
CA SER A 68 -7.77 14.28 8.54
C SER A 68 -8.74 13.79 7.46
N SER A 69 -8.58 12.56 6.99
CA SER A 69 -9.59 11.93 6.15
C SER A 69 -10.86 11.73 6.99
N PHE A 70 -12.02 11.99 6.40
CA PHE A 70 -13.30 11.71 7.06
C PHE A 70 -13.49 10.21 7.31
N GLU A 71 -12.89 9.38 6.47
CA GLU A 71 -12.98 7.91 6.52
C GLU A 71 -12.32 7.32 7.75
N ALA A 72 -11.12 7.80 8.11
CA ALA A 72 -10.42 7.33 9.30
C ALA A 72 -11.19 7.67 10.59
N LYS A 73 -11.96 8.77 10.60
CA LYS A 73 -12.81 9.14 11.74
C LYS A 73 -13.96 8.16 11.93
N ASP A 74 -14.66 7.78 10.85
CA ASP A 74 -15.74 6.80 10.92
C ASP A 74 -15.23 5.43 11.37
N ILE A 75 -14.09 5.00 10.83
CA ILE A 75 -13.46 3.74 11.22
C ILE A 75 -13.00 3.78 12.68
N LEU A 76 -12.38 4.87 13.13
CA LEU A 76 -11.98 5.06 14.53
C LEU A 76 -13.15 4.87 15.50
N ILE A 77 -14.30 5.48 15.20
CA ILE A 77 -15.51 5.33 16.04
C ILE A 77 -15.90 3.86 16.13
N LYS A 78 -15.87 3.13 15.01
CA LYS A 78 -16.18 1.70 14.98
C LYS A 78 -15.16 0.85 15.73
N PHE A 79 -13.87 1.22 15.70
CA PHE A 79 -12.82 0.57 16.52
C PHE A 79 -13.11 0.74 18.02
N ILE A 80 -13.45 1.97 18.44
CA ILE A 80 -13.82 2.26 19.83
C ILE A 80 -15.04 1.45 20.24
N LEU A 81 -16.08 1.40 19.40
CA LEU A 81 -17.30 0.63 19.67
C LEU A 81 -17.02 -0.87 19.82
N VAL A 82 -16.21 -1.46 18.93
CA VAL A 82 -15.78 -2.87 19.05
C VAL A 82 -15.01 -3.10 20.35
N GLY A 83 -14.08 -2.20 20.69
CA GLY A 83 -13.33 -2.30 21.95
C GLY A 83 -14.23 -2.22 23.18
N LEU A 84 -15.24 -1.34 23.16
CA LEU A 84 -16.25 -1.23 24.22
C LEU A 84 -17.11 -2.50 24.30
N LEU A 85 -17.51 -3.09 23.18
CA LEU A 85 -18.27 -4.35 23.16
C LEU A 85 -17.46 -5.50 23.75
N GLN A 86 -16.19 -5.64 23.34
CA GLN A 86 -15.30 -6.67 23.89
C GLN A 86 -15.04 -6.47 25.39
N THR A 87 -14.83 -5.23 25.82
CA THR A 87 -14.62 -4.91 27.24
C THR A 87 -15.89 -5.14 28.04
N GLY A 88 -17.05 -4.73 27.52
CA GLY A 88 -18.36 -4.94 28.14
C GLY A 88 -18.67 -6.44 28.31
N LEU A 89 -18.40 -7.25 27.29
CA LEU A 89 -18.56 -8.70 27.35
C LEU A 89 -17.62 -9.33 28.39
N LEU A 90 -16.35 -8.89 28.46
CA LEU A 90 -15.43 -9.34 29.50
C LEU A 90 -15.94 -9.03 30.92
N LEU A 91 -16.43 -7.81 31.13
CA LEU A 91 -17.01 -7.41 32.41
C LEU A 91 -18.26 -8.25 32.73
N TRP A 92 -19.14 -8.45 31.76
CA TRP A 92 -20.32 -9.29 31.93
C TRP A 92 -19.96 -10.73 32.32
N LEU A 93 -19.00 -11.35 31.63
CA LEU A 93 -18.47 -12.68 31.98
C LEU A 93 -17.91 -12.70 33.41
N ARG A 94 -17.16 -11.68 33.81
CA ARG A 94 -16.61 -11.57 35.17
C ARG A 94 -17.67 -11.41 36.25
N PHE A 95 -18.73 -10.65 35.99
CA PHE A 95 -19.76 -10.38 36.99
C PHE A 95 -20.82 -11.49 37.09
N PHE A 96 -21.22 -12.08 35.96
CA PHE A 96 -22.36 -13.00 35.92
C PHE A 96 -21.94 -14.47 35.76
N VAL A 97 -20.91 -14.77 34.96
CA VAL A 97 -20.48 -16.17 34.72
C VAL A 97 -19.48 -16.62 35.79
N LYS A 98 -18.51 -15.77 36.14
CA LYS A 98 -17.49 -16.00 37.21
C LYS A 98 -16.62 -17.25 37.06
N ASP A 99 -16.76 -18.02 35.97
CA ASP A 99 -15.93 -19.17 35.68
C ASP A 99 -14.56 -18.71 35.13
N PRO A 100 -13.45 -18.99 35.83
CA PRO A 100 -12.12 -18.60 35.39
C PRO A 100 -11.72 -19.20 34.03
N LEU A 101 -12.15 -20.42 33.72
CA LEU A 101 -11.81 -21.09 32.47
C LEU A 101 -12.49 -20.37 31.30
N ILE A 102 -13.78 -20.02 31.43
CA ILE A 102 -14.51 -19.27 30.39
C ILE A 102 -13.86 -17.90 30.17
N ILE A 103 -13.45 -17.21 31.24
CA ILE A 103 -12.77 -15.92 31.15
C ILE A 103 -11.43 -16.05 30.42
N VAL A 104 -10.61 -17.06 30.75
CA VAL A 104 -9.32 -17.29 30.09
C VAL A 104 -9.52 -17.64 28.62
N VAL A 105 -10.47 -18.52 28.29
CA VAL A 105 -10.81 -18.87 26.91
C VAL A 105 -11.22 -17.60 26.14
N TYR A 106 -12.11 -16.79 26.72
CA TYR A 106 -12.51 -15.52 26.11
C TYR A 106 -11.33 -14.59 25.85
N LEU A 107 -10.42 -14.43 26.81
CA LEU A 107 -9.24 -13.58 26.64
C LEU A 107 -8.34 -14.08 25.52
N VAL A 108 -8.03 -15.38 25.49
CA VAL A 108 -7.20 -15.98 24.43
C VAL A 108 -7.85 -15.78 23.05
N PHE A 109 -9.15 -16.07 22.93
CA PHE A 109 -9.87 -15.88 21.68
C PHE A 109 -9.97 -14.40 21.28
N SER A 110 -10.29 -13.52 22.22
CA SER A 110 -10.37 -12.06 21.99
C SER A 110 -9.04 -11.53 21.49
N THR A 111 -7.94 -11.83 22.18
CA THR A 111 -6.60 -11.38 21.76
C THR A 111 -6.24 -11.92 20.38
N PHE A 112 -6.56 -13.18 20.10
CA PHE A 112 -6.29 -13.77 18.80
C PHE A 112 -7.11 -13.09 17.70
N ILE A 113 -8.40 -12.85 17.92
CA ILE A 113 -9.35 -12.43 16.87
C ILE A 113 -9.34 -10.90 16.64
N THR A 114 -9.01 -10.10 17.66
CA THR A 114 -9.04 -8.63 17.58
C THR A 114 -8.33 -8.01 16.37
N PRO A 115 -7.12 -8.43 15.95
CA PRO A 115 -6.50 -7.86 14.76
C PRO A 115 -7.28 -8.17 13.50
N ALA A 116 -7.89 -9.35 13.42
CA ALA A 116 -8.71 -9.68 12.27
C ALA A 116 -10.00 -8.88 12.24
N ILE A 117 -10.62 -8.62 13.41
CA ILE A 117 -11.76 -7.69 13.49
C ILE A 117 -11.34 -6.31 12.98
N PHE A 118 -10.18 -5.80 13.41
CA PHE A 118 -9.66 -4.51 12.97
C PHE A 118 -9.35 -4.48 11.46
N MET A 119 -8.77 -5.54 10.91
CA MET A 119 -8.53 -5.67 9.47
C MET A 119 -9.83 -5.77 8.67
N VAL A 120 -10.81 -6.57 9.10
CA VAL A 120 -12.12 -6.63 8.43
C VAL A 120 -12.82 -5.27 8.50
N LEU A 121 -12.74 -4.58 9.62
CA LEU A 121 -13.34 -3.25 9.79
C LEU A 121 -12.65 -2.21 8.90
N SER A 122 -11.33 -2.31 8.76
CA SER A 122 -10.57 -1.53 7.80
C SER A 122 -10.73 -2.02 6.36
N ILE A 123 -11.47 -3.08 6.05
CA ILE A 123 -11.79 -3.43 4.64
C ILE A 123 -13.23 -3.03 4.34
N THR A 124 -14.15 -3.36 5.25
CA THR A 124 -15.59 -3.37 5.00
C THR A 124 -16.34 -2.18 5.58
N THR A 125 -15.67 -1.35 6.41
CA THR A 125 -16.29 -0.29 7.24
C THR A 125 -17.51 -0.75 8.06
N SER A 126 -17.76 -2.07 8.21
CA SER A 126 -18.97 -2.60 8.82
C SER A 126 -18.65 -3.36 10.10
N ILE A 127 -19.24 -2.94 11.22
CA ILE A 127 -19.12 -3.63 12.51
C ILE A 127 -19.70 -5.05 12.41
N PHE A 128 -20.84 -5.21 11.73
CA PHE A 128 -21.48 -6.52 11.57
C PHE A 128 -20.60 -7.49 10.79
N SER A 129 -19.96 -7.01 9.71
CA SER A 129 -19.00 -7.81 8.96
C SER A 129 -17.77 -8.14 9.82
N ALA A 130 -17.27 -7.17 10.59
CA ALA A 130 -16.10 -7.32 11.43
C ALA A 130 -16.29 -8.31 12.60
N LEU A 131 -17.52 -8.46 13.10
CA LEU A 131 -17.85 -9.43 14.16
C LEU A 131 -18.37 -10.77 13.61
N ASN A 132 -18.55 -10.91 12.29
CA ASN A 132 -19.01 -12.15 11.70
C ASN A 132 -17.86 -13.17 11.60
N PRO A 133 -17.96 -14.34 12.28
CA PRO A 133 -16.90 -15.34 12.26
C PRO A 133 -16.61 -15.88 10.87
N VAL A 134 -17.62 -15.98 9.98
CA VAL A 134 -17.43 -16.42 8.59
C VAL A 134 -16.54 -15.44 7.85
N THR A 135 -16.77 -14.15 8.02
CA THR A 135 -15.98 -13.07 7.41
C THR A 135 -14.53 -13.10 7.90
N ILE A 136 -14.34 -13.25 9.21
CA ILE A 136 -13.01 -13.35 9.84
C ILE A 136 -12.25 -14.58 9.34
N ILE A 137 -12.90 -15.74 9.31
CA ILE A 137 -12.30 -16.98 8.81
C ILE A 137 -11.95 -16.83 7.33
N ARG A 138 -12.83 -16.26 6.52
CA ARG A 138 -12.58 -16.01 5.10
C ARG A 138 -11.37 -15.09 4.89
N LEU A 139 -11.23 -14.06 5.73
CA LEU A 139 -10.09 -13.14 5.69
C LEU A 139 -8.77 -13.86 6.02
N ILE A 140 -8.72 -14.61 7.13
CA ILE A 140 -7.47 -15.19 7.65
C ILE A 140 -7.06 -16.47 6.89
N LYS A 141 -8.03 -17.30 6.48
CA LYS A 141 -7.78 -18.66 5.95
C LYS A 141 -6.70 -18.72 4.85
N PRO A 142 -6.63 -17.81 3.87
CA PRO A 142 -5.64 -17.92 2.79
C PRO A 142 -4.19 -17.72 3.27
N TRP A 143 -3.96 -17.03 4.38
CA TRP A 143 -2.63 -16.66 4.88
C TRP A 143 -2.50 -16.85 6.39
N PHE A 144 -3.17 -17.89 6.90
CA PHE A 144 -3.26 -18.21 8.33
C PHE A 144 -1.90 -18.30 9.03
N LEU A 145 -0.88 -18.83 8.37
CA LEU A 145 0.46 -18.93 8.94
C LEU A 145 1.10 -17.55 9.17
N SER A 146 1.02 -16.65 8.19
CA SER A 146 1.51 -15.27 8.31
C SER A 146 0.74 -14.51 9.39
N TYR A 147 -0.56 -14.77 9.52
CA TYR A 147 -1.38 -14.24 10.60
C TYR A 147 -0.92 -14.74 11.97
N LEU A 148 -0.66 -16.04 12.14
CA LEU A 148 -0.15 -16.60 13.39
C LEU A 148 1.18 -15.99 13.80
N VAL A 149 2.10 -15.81 12.85
CA VAL A 149 3.39 -15.16 13.10
C VAL A 149 3.17 -13.73 13.58
N PHE A 150 2.27 -12.97 12.95
CA PHE A 150 1.92 -11.63 13.37
C PHE A 150 1.29 -11.59 14.77
N VAL A 151 0.31 -12.44 15.07
CA VAL A 151 -0.31 -12.50 16.40
C VAL A 151 0.72 -12.90 17.46
N GLY A 152 1.59 -13.86 17.17
CA GLY A 152 2.70 -14.23 18.06
C GLY A 152 3.65 -13.07 18.32
N PHE A 153 4.02 -12.33 17.27
CA PHE A 153 4.83 -11.12 17.39
C PHE A 153 4.14 -10.03 18.22
N TRP A 154 2.85 -9.77 17.95
CA TRP A 154 2.07 -8.81 18.72
C TRP A 154 2.01 -9.18 20.21
N LEU A 155 1.73 -10.45 20.52
CA LEU A 155 1.76 -10.95 21.90
C LEU A 155 3.11 -10.69 22.55
N VAL A 156 4.23 -11.01 21.88
CA VAL A 156 5.57 -10.74 22.43
C VAL A 156 5.77 -9.24 22.71
N LEU A 157 5.31 -8.36 21.83
CA LEU A 157 5.40 -6.91 22.06
C LEU A 157 4.55 -6.46 23.25
N GLU A 158 3.31 -6.93 23.38
CA GLU A 158 2.45 -6.61 24.52
C GLU A 158 3.02 -7.15 25.84
N PHE A 159 3.51 -8.40 25.84
CA PHE A 159 4.19 -8.97 27.01
C PHE A 159 5.44 -8.15 27.38
N THR A 160 6.22 -7.73 26.39
CA THR A 160 7.40 -6.88 26.60
C THR A 160 7.00 -5.51 27.16
N GLN A 161 5.92 -4.92 26.67
CA GLN A 161 5.39 -3.66 27.18
C GLN A 161 4.94 -3.79 28.64
N THR A 162 4.06 -4.75 28.95
CA THR A 162 3.44 -4.90 30.27
C THR A 162 4.39 -5.44 31.33
N TYR A 163 5.26 -6.40 31.00
CA TYR A 163 6.12 -7.06 31.98
C TYR A 163 7.59 -6.62 31.91
N GLY A 164 7.97 -5.87 30.87
CA GLY A 164 9.32 -5.31 30.72
C GLY A 164 9.34 -3.80 30.90
N ILE A 165 8.71 -3.07 29.98
CA ILE A 165 8.82 -1.61 29.85
C ILE A 165 8.10 -0.89 30.98
N GLU A 166 6.83 -1.24 31.26
CA GLU A 166 6.04 -0.58 32.30
C GLU A 166 6.69 -0.74 33.70
N PRO A 167 7.13 -1.93 34.15
CA PRO A 167 7.84 -2.08 35.41
C PRO A 167 9.17 -1.31 35.45
N LEU A 168 9.92 -1.28 34.35
CA LEU A 168 11.17 -0.52 34.29
C LEU A 168 10.93 0.98 34.38
N ALA A 169 9.88 1.47 33.72
CA ALA A 169 9.46 2.86 33.76
C ALA A 169 9.12 3.33 35.17
N THR A 170 8.53 2.49 36.03
CA THR A 170 8.26 2.85 37.44
C THR A 170 9.52 3.12 38.27
N LYS A 171 10.70 2.67 37.83
CA LYS A 171 11.98 2.95 38.48
C LYS A 171 12.53 4.33 38.13
N ILE A 172 12.00 4.96 37.07
CA ILE A 172 12.37 6.30 36.66
C ILE A 172 11.51 7.29 37.45
N PRO A 173 12.11 8.22 38.22
CA PRO A 173 11.33 9.10 39.09
C PRO A 173 10.48 10.11 38.30
N GLY A 174 9.28 10.37 38.82
CA GLY A 174 8.36 11.36 38.29
C GLY A 174 7.70 10.95 36.96
N ILE A 175 7.15 11.94 36.26
CA ILE A 175 6.35 11.74 35.04
C ILE A 175 7.17 11.20 33.85
N PHE A 176 8.50 11.30 33.90
CA PHE A 176 9.38 10.87 32.81
C PHE A 176 9.33 9.36 32.55
N GLY A 177 9.18 8.56 33.62
CA GLY A 177 8.99 7.12 33.48
C GLY A 177 7.72 6.79 32.71
N GLU A 178 6.60 7.42 33.11
CA GLU A 178 5.30 7.20 32.46
C GLU A 178 5.30 7.68 31.00
N ILE A 179 5.87 8.86 30.71
CA ILE A 179 6.01 9.36 29.32
C ILE A 179 6.81 8.36 28.47
N LEU A 180 7.90 7.81 29.00
CA LEU A 180 8.69 6.81 28.30
C LEU A 180 7.90 5.53 28.04
N ALA A 181 7.14 5.06 29.04
CA ALA A 181 6.25 3.91 28.86
C ALA A 181 5.19 4.17 27.78
N GLN A 182 4.58 5.36 27.74
CA GLN A 182 3.62 5.72 26.70
C GLN A 182 4.25 5.86 25.32
N PHE A 183 5.48 6.36 25.23
CA PHE A 183 6.23 6.40 23.96
C PHE A 183 6.33 5.01 23.35
N PHE A 184 6.79 4.01 24.12
CA PHE A 184 6.88 2.63 23.63
C PHE A 184 5.50 2.03 23.32
N LYS A 185 4.49 2.35 24.14
CA LYS A 185 3.12 1.89 23.92
C LYS A 185 2.55 2.37 22.59
N PHE A 186 2.66 3.67 22.30
CA PHE A 186 2.22 4.24 21.04
C PHE A 186 3.08 3.76 19.87
N PHE A 187 4.38 3.59 20.07
CA PHE A 187 5.27 3.02 19.06
C PHE A 187 4.82 1.61 18.64
N ILE A 188 4.57 0.73 19.62
CA ILE A 188 4.08 -0.63 19.39
C ILE A 188 2.70 -0.62 18.73
N LEU A 189 1.80 0.25 19.17
CA LEU A 189 0.47 0.42 18.57
C LEU A 189 0.57 0.75 17.07
N ILE A 190 1.32 1.79 16.71
CA ILE A 190 1.49 2.22 15.31
C ILE A 190 2.18 1.12 14.49
N LEU A 191 3.21 0.48 15.03
CA LEU A 191 3.91 -0.62 14.36
C LEU A 191 2.96 -1.78 14.04
N ASN A 192 2.11 -2.19 14.98
CA ASN A 192 1.15 -3.28 14.76
C ASN A 192 0.13 -2.92 13.69
N PHE A 193 -0.37 -1.69 13.65
CA PHE A 193 -1.32 -1.24 12.63
C PHE A 193 -0.67 -1.13 11.25
N HIS A 194 0.60 -0.72 11.17
CA HIS A 194 1.37 -0.76 9.94
C HIS A 194 1.53 -2.20 9.42
N ILE A 195 1.87 -3.16 10.29
CA ILE A 195 1.97 -4.57 9.90
C ILE A 195 0.61 -5.13 9.46
N MET A 196 -0.48 -4.81 10.17
CA MET A 196 -1.84 -5.18 9.75
C MET A 196 -2.16 -4.65 8.35
N GLY A 197 -1.82 -3.39 8.06
CA GLY A 197 -2.04 -2.80 6.74
C GLY A 197 -1.20 -3.49 5.66
N PHE A 198 0.06 -3.79 5.98
CA PHE A 198 0.93 -4.55 5.08
C PHE A 198 0.38 -5.94 4.77
N LEU A 199 -0.17 -6.65 5.77
CA LEU A 199 -0.80 -7.96 5.58
C LEU A 199 -2.03 -7.88 4.67
N ILE A 200 -2.85 -6.85 4.83
CA ILE A 200 -3.98 -6.59 3.92
C ILE A 200 -3.46 -6.35 2.50
N TYR A 201 -2.49 -5.45 2.33
CA TYR A 201 -1.92 -5.09 1.04
C TYR A 201 -1.32 -6.30 0.31
N GLN A 202 -0.54 -7.12 1.02
CA GLN A 202 0.12 -8.30 0.46
C GLN A 202 -0.88 -9.36 0.01
N ASN A 203 -2.00 -9.49 0.73
CA ASN A 203 -3.00 -10.53 0.48
C ASN A 203 -4.23 -10.01 -0.28
N ARG A 204 -4.22 -8.77 -0.79
CA ARG A 204 -5.40 -8.12 -1.42
C ARG A 204 -6.07 -8.98 -2.51
N LYS A 205 -5.29 -9.67 -3.34
CA LYS A 205 -5.79 -10.57 -4.40
C LYS A 205 -6.53 -11.80 -3.83
N LEU A 206 -6.08 -12.31 -2.68
CA LEU A 206 -6.65 -13.49 -2.02
C LEU A 206 -7.89 -13.16 -1.16
N ILE A 207 -8.02 -11.90 -0.75
CA ILE A 207 -9.01 -11.43 0.21
C ILE A 207 -10.42 -11.46 -0.41
N GLY A 208 -10.56 -11.31 -1.73
CA GLY A 208 -11.81 -11.57 -2.48
C GLY A 208 -13.03 -10.80 -1.99
N PHE A 209 -12.82 -9.79 -1.14
CA PHE A 209 -13.82 -8.79 -0.81
C PHE A 209 -13.89 -7.83 -2.00
N GLU A 210 -15.06 -7.26 -2.27
CA GLU A 210 -15.15 -6.01 -3.03
C GLU A 210 -14.43 -4.96 -2.19
N THR A 211 -13.10 -4.93 -2.29
CA THR A 211 -12.27 -4.14 -1.38
C THR A 211 -12.38 -2.70 -1.80
N ARG A 212 -12.69 -1.84 -0.83
CA ARG A 212 -12.59 -0.38 -0.96
C ARG A 212 -11.17 0.11 -1.28
N PHE A 213 -10.18 -0.74 -1.04
CA PHE A 213 -8.80 -0.47 -1.38
C PHE A 213 -8.64 -0.68 -2.88
N ASN A 214 -8.01 0.27 -3.56
CA ASN A 214 -7.77 0.20 -4.99
C ASN A 214 -7.11 -1.13 -5.33
N VAL A 215 -7.93 -2.07 -5.78
CA VAL A 215 -7.43 -3.22 -6.51
C VAL A 215 -7.24 -2.63 -7.89
N GLU A 216 -6.00 -2.30 -8.22
CA GLU A 216 -5.55 -2.63 -9.56
C GLU A 216 -5.68 -4.15 -9.66
N THR A 217 -6.91 -4.60 -9.95
CA THR A 217 -7.19 -5.97 -10.30
C THR A 217 -6.48 -6.17 -11.62
N GLU A 218 -5.30 -6.79 -11.56
CA GLU A 218 -4.80 -7.64 -12.64
C GLU A 218 -5.79 -8.77 -13.03
N GLU A 219 -6.99 -8.82 -12.44
CA GLU A 219 -8.06 -9.77 -12.72
C GLU A 219 -9.31 -9.18 -13.40
N SER A 220 -9.40 -7.86 -13.64
CA SER A 220 -10.43 -7.33 -14.56
C SER A 220 -10.01 -7.42 -16.02
N ASP A 221 -8.73 -7.72 -16.30
CA ASP A 221 -8.22 -7.92 -17.65
C ASP A 221 -7.96 -9.39 -17.95
N LYS A 222 -9.04 -10.18 -18.00
CA LYS A 222 -9.13 -11.19 -19.08
C LYS A 222 -9.65 -10.51 -20.34
N ILE A 223 -9.00 -9.42 -20.73
CA ILE A 223 -8.98 -9.04 -22.13
C ILE A 223 -7.95 -9.98 -22.75
N ASN A 224 -8.34 -10.75 -23.76
CA ASN A 224 -7.39 -11.41 -24.65
C ASN A 224 -6.58 -10.32 -25.38
N PHE A 225 -5.63 -9.70 -24.68
CA PHE A 225 -4.48 -9.06 -25.30
C PHE A 225 -3.47 -10.17 -25.50
N GLU A 226 -3.41 -10.71 -26.71
CA GLU A 226 -2.13 -11.24 -27.17
C GLU A 226 -1.12 -10.11 -26.97
N PRO A 227 -0.03 -10.34 -26.21
CA PRO A 227 1.07 -9.40 -26.18
C PRO A 227 1.44 -9.09 -27.63
N PRO A 228 1.66 -7.81 -28.01
CA PRO A 228 2.29 -7.55 -29.30
C PRO A 228 3.56 -8.39 -29.34
N ASP A 229 3.74 -9.16 -30.41
CA ASP A 229 4.85 -10.08 -30.58
C ASP A 229 6.15 -9.28 -30.57
N ILE A 230 6.71 -9.03 -29.37
CA ILE A 230 7.98 -8.32 -29.22
C ILE A 230 9.02 -9.31 -29.70
N ASN A 231 9.37 -9.22 -30.99
CA ASN A 231 10.45 -10.01 -31.54
C ASN A 231 11.71 -9.72 -30.68
N PRO A 232 12.20 -10.71 -29.90
CA PRO A 232 13.27 -10.50 -28.93
C PRO A 232 14.56 -10.05 -29.61
N ILE A 233 14.69 -10.31 -30.92
CA ILE A 233 15.83 -9.92 -31.74
C ILE A 233 15.78 -8.41 -32.06
N HIS A 234 14.60 -7.85 -32.37
CA HIS A 234 14.43 -6.41 -32.60
C HIS A 234 14.68 -5.58 -31.34
N ALA A 235 14.29 -6.09 -30.16
CA ALA A 235 14.60 -5.47 -28.87
C ALA A 235 16.11 -5.43 -28.59
N ARG A 236 16.83 -6.50 -28.98
CA ARG A 236 18.29 -6.56 -28.87
C ARG A 236 18.99 -5.56 -29.79
N ILE A 237 18.51 -5.38 -31.02
CA ILE A 237 19.03 -4.37 -31.95
C ILE A 237 18.90 -2.97 -31.33
N ARG A 238 17.75 -2.62 -30.76
CA ARG A 238 17.55 -1.32 -30.08
C ARG A 238 18.54 -1.09 -28.95
N HIS A 239 18.80 -2.11 -28.13
CA HIS A 239 19.76 -2.01 -27.04
C HIS A 239 21.19 -1.80 -27.55
N LEU A 240 21.59 -2.47 -28.63
CA LEU A 240 22.92 -2.31 -29.23
C LEU A 240 23.10 -0.91 -29.84
N LEU A 241 22.08 -0.40 -30.52
CA LEU A 241 22.09 0.97 -31.06
C LEU A 241 22.16 2.02 -29.94
N ALA A 242 21.40 1.85 -28.86
CA ALA A 242 21.47 2.73 -27.68
C ALA A 242 22.81 2.66 -26.93
N ALA A 243 23.48 1.51 -26.97
CA ALA A 243 24.82 1.31 -26.41
C ALA A 243 25.94 1.82 -27.34
N GLY A 244 25.61 2.31 -28.54
CA GLY A 244 26.57 2.76 -29.54
C GLY A 244 27.32 1.63 -30.26
N ASP A 245 26.91 0.37 -30.08
CA ASP A 245 27.52 -0.79 -30.72
C ASP A 245 26.90 -1.02 -32.11
N LEU A 246 27.23 -0.11 -33.02
CA LEU A 246 26.72 -0.09 -34.41
C LEU A 246 27.13 -1.33 -35.21
N VAL A 247 28.33 -1.85 -34.96
CA VAL A 247 28.88 -2.99 -35.71
C VAL A 247 28.05 -4.25 -35.44
N GLN A 248 27.72 -4.52 -34.18
CA GLN A 248 26.88 -5.67 -33.84
C GLN A 248 25.42 -5.47 -34.26
N ALA A 249 24.90 -4.25 -34.14
CA ALA A 249 23.52 -3.95 -34.55
C ALA A 249 23.31 -4.17 -36.06
N GLN A 250 24.21 -3.66 -36.91
CA GLN A 250 24.11 -3.82 -38.37
C GLN A 250 24.31 -5.27 -38.83
N ALA A 251 25.17 -6.04 -38.16
CA ALA A 251 25.33 -7.46 -38.44
C ALA A 251 24.02 -8.22 -38.23
N ILE A 252 23.36 -8.00 -37.08
CA ILE A 252 22.09 -8.65 -36.75
C ILE A 252 20.97 -8.23 -37.69
N ILE A 253 20.87 -6.93 -38.05
CA ILE A 253 19.89 -6.44 -39.03
C ILE A 253 20.09 -7.12 -40.39
N THR A 254 21.33 -7.26 -40.84
CA THR A 254 21.66 -7.87 -42.14
C THR A 254 21.31 -9.35 -42.18
N ASP A 255 21.63 -10.09 -41.11
CA ASP A 255 21.32 -11.52 -41.00
C ASP A 255 19.80 -11.77 -41.04
N ILE A 256 19.02 -10.98 -40.29
CA ILE A 256 17.56 -11.07 -40.24
C ILE A 256 16.91 -10.74 -41.60
N LYS A 257 17.45 -9.76 -42.32
CA LYS A 257 16.99 -9.42 -43.68
C LYS A 257 17.28 -10.53 -44.68
N GLN A 258 18.40 -11.23 -44.53
CA GLN A 258 18.73 -12.41 -45.34
C GLN A 258 17.83 -13.61 -45.02
N GLU A 259 17.37 -13.72 -43.77
CA GLU A 259 16.38 -14.71 -43.33
C GLU A 259 14.94 -14.40 -43.82
N GLY A 260 14.73 -13.23 -44.44
CA GLY A 260 13.48 -12.86 -45.12
C GLY A 260 12.50 -12.02 -44.30
N ASP A 261 12.93 -11.43 -43.17
CA ASP A 261 12.13 -10.46 -42.42
C ASP A 261 12.15 -9.09 -43.13
N ASP A 262 10.97 -8.58 -43.48
CA ASP A 262 10.74 -7.25 -44.06
C ASP A 262 9.66 -6.49 -43.27
N SER A 263 9.61 -6.73 -41.96
CA SER A 263 8.69 -6.06 -41.05
C SER A 263 8.93 -4.55 -41.00
N GLU A 264 7.85 -3.78 -40.76
CA GLU A 264 7.90 -2.31 -40.60
C GLU A 264 8.87 -1.93 -39.47
N ASP A 265 8.87 -2.71 -38.39
CA ASP A 265 9.79 -2.56 -37.26
C ASP A 265 11.27 -2.69 -37.66
N LEU A 266 11.63 -3.61 -38.56
CA LEU A 266 13.02 -3.77 -39.02
C LEU A 266 13.47 -2.57 -39.87
N ARG A 267 12.58 -1.99 -40.66
CA ARG A 267 12.86 -0.79 -41.48
C ARG A 267 13.11 0.43 -40.60
N ASP A 268 12.35 0.59 -39.53
CA ASP A 268 12.57 1.65 -38.54
C ASP A 268 13.93 1.49 -37.83
N LEU A 269 14.35 0.26 -37.56
CA LEU A 269 15.67 -0.02 -36.98
C LEU A 269 16.83 0.21 -37.96
N GLU A 270 16.63 -0.06 -39.26
CA GLU A 270 17.59 0.28 -40.31
C GLU A 270 17.80 1.79 -40.43
N LEU A 271 16.71 2.56 -40.40
CA LEU A 271 16.77 4.02 -40.40
C LEU A 271 17.50 4.53 -39.16
N LEU A 272 17.16 4.02 -37.97
CA LEU A 272 17.83 4.42 -36.73
C LEU A 272 19.32 4.05 -36.73
N ALA A 273 19.71 2.90 -37.28
CA ALA A 273 21.11 2.52 -37.43
C ALA A 273 21.87 3.42 -38.44
N PHE A 274 21.20 3.86 -39.51
CA PHE A 274 21.76 4.78 -40.50
C PHE A 274 21.97 6.18 -39.92
N GLU A 275 20.97 6.69 -39.18
CA GLU A 275 21.05 7.97 -38.51
C GLU A 275 22.21 7.97 -37.49
N VAL A 276 22.30 6.95 -36.61
CA VAL A 276 23.33 6.90 -35.54
C VAL A 276 24.74 6.79 -36.13
N ASN A 277 24.89 6.16 -37.29
CA ASN A 277 26.16 6.05 -38.01
C ASN A 277 26.62 7.38 -38.65
N ASN A 278 25.71 8.31 -38.96
CA ASN A 278 26.05 9.60 -39.57
C ASN A 278 26.46 10.68 -38.56
N GLY A 279 26.59 10.33 -37.27
CA GLY A 279 27.05 11.26 -36.23
C GLY A 279 26.04 12.36 -35.89
N GLU A 280 24.80 12.24 -36.36
CA GLU A 280 23.69 12.97 -35.75
C GLU A 280 23.47 12.37 -34.36
N ASP A 281 23.40 13.23 -33.34
CA ASP A 281 23.16 12.81 -31.96
C ASP A 281 21.68 12.41 -31.83
N ILE A 282 21.33 11.21 -32.33
CA ILE A 282 19.97 10.70 -32.24
C ILE A 282 19.76 10.17 -30.84
N LYS A 283 19.31 11.10 -30.01
CA LYS A 283 18.51 10.75 -28.86
C LYS A 283 17.34 9.92 -29.40
N PRO A 284 17.19 8.64 -29.01
CA PRO A 284 16.08 7.82 -29.48
C PRO A 284 14.78 8.61 -29.25
N LEU A 285 13.87 8.63 -30.25
CA LEU A 285 12.61 9.37 -30.14
C LEU A 285 12.05 9.14 -28.74
N SER A 286 11.90 10.23 -28.00
CA SER A 286 11.32 10.16 -26.66
C SER A 286 9.98 9.46 -26.79
N ASP A 287 9.59 8.64 -25.83
CA ASP A 287 8.37 7.85 -25.96
C ASP A 287 7.12 8.76 -26.15
N SER A 288 7.21 10.04 -25.78
CA SER A 288 6.27 11.11 -26.12
C SER A 288 6.22 11.51 -27.60
N GLU A 289 7.33 11.45 -28.32
CA GLU A 289 7.41 11.76 -29.74
C GLU A 289 6.83 10.63 -30.59
N LYS A 290 7.02 9.37 -30.18
CA LYS A 290 6.37 8.21 -30.80
C LYS A 290 4.85 8.28 -30.66
N VAL A 291 4.37 8.62 -29.47
CA VAL A 291 2.93 8.80 -29.21
C VAL A 291 2.35 9.92 -30.08
N HIS A 292 3.01 11.08 -30.14
CA HIS A 292 2.59 12.20 -31.00
C HIS A 292 2.54 11.82 -32.48
N GLN A 293 3.56 11.12 -32.98
CA GLN A 293 3.61 10.68 -34.38
C GLN A 293 2.46 9.72 -34.71
N LEU A 294 2.19 8.73 -33.85
CA LEU A 294 1.09 7.78 -34.05
C LEU A 294 -0.28 8.46 -34.01
N ILE A 295 -0.47 9.49 -33.17
CA ILE A 295 -1.69 10.30 -33.14
C ILE A 295 -1.83 11.11 -34.43
N SER A 296 -0.75 11.75 -34.90
CA SER A 296 -0.76 12.53 -36.16
C SER A 296 -1.05 11.68 -37.39
N GLN A 297 -0.71 10.39 -37.35
CA GLN A 297 -0.99 9.40 -38.38
C GLN A 297 -2.36 8.72 -38.22
N ASN A 298 -3.21 9.20 -37.31
CA ASN A 298 -4.54 8.66 -37.02
C ASN A 298 -4.54 7.22 -36.48
N LYS A 299 -3.38 6.73 -36.00
CA LYS A 299 -3.19 5.42 -35.36
C LYS A 299 -3.30 5.52 -33.83
N THR A 300 -4.35 6.18 -33.34
CA THR A 300 -4.53 6.50 -31.90
C THR A 300 -4.55 5.26 -30.99
N GLY A 301 -4.98 4.11 -31.52
CA GLY A 301 -4.95 2.85 -30.76
C GLY A 301 -3.54 2.30 -30.51
N GLU A 302 -2.62 2.46 -31.46
CA GLU A 302 -1.21 2.09 -31.29
C GLU A 302 -0.50 3.11 -30.39
N ALA A 303 -0.82 4.40 -30.55
CA ALA A 303 -0.34 5.46 -29.67
C ALA A 303 -0.71 5.17 -28.20
N PHE A 304 -1.95 4.70 -27.97
CA PHE A 304 -2.42 4.33 -26.65
C PHE A 304 -1.66 3.13 -26.06
N LYS A 305 -1.25 2.15 -26.87
CA LYS A 305 -0.43 1.02 -26.39
C LYS A 305 0.93 1.50 -25.88
N VAL A 306 1.58 2.39 -26.62
CA VAL A 306 2.89 2.97 -26.22
C VAL A 306 2.74 3.79 -24.95
N TYR A 307 1.74 4.68 -24.88
CA TYR A 307 1.43 5.45 -23.69
C TYR A 307 1.17 4.57 -22.46
N TYR A 308 0.36 3.53 -22.63
CA TYR A 308 0.03 2.61 -21.54
C TYR A 308 1.24 1.84 -21.03
N GLN A 309 2.14 1.40 -21.93
CA GLN A 309 3.37 0.74 -21.52
C GLN A 309 4.28 1.65 -20.68
N LEU A 310 4.29 2.97 -20.93
CA LEU A 310 5.06 3.91 -20.12
C LEU A 310 4.52 4.04 -18.70
N ILE A 311 3.18 4.03 -18.56
CA ILE A 311 2.53 4.03 -17.26
C ILE A 311 2.85 2.74 -16.50
N LEU A 312 2.76 1.58 -17.17
CA LEU A 312 3.12 0.27 -16.57
C LEU A 312 4.58 0.22 -16.11
N ASP A 313 5.49 0.79 -16.91
CA ASP A 313 6.91 0.91 -16.58
C ASP A 313 7.20 1.96 -15.47
N LYS A 314 6.18 2.63 -14.93
CA LYS A 314 6.27 3.77 -13.99
C LYS A 314 7.14 4.92 -14.49
N LYS A 315 7.20 5.11 -15.81
CA LYS A 315 7.90 6.23 -16.44
C LYS A 315 6.96 7.43 -16.54
N THR A 316 7.47 8.61 -16.21
CA THR A 316 6.71 9.86 -16.35
C THR A 316 6.51 10.18 -17.83
N TYR A 317 5.27 10.10 -18.31
CA TYR A 317 4.91 10.59 -19.62
C TYR A 317 4.79 12.12 -19.58
N ARG A 318 5.40 12.80 -20.55
CA ARG A 318 5.29 14.25 -20.74
C ARG A 318 4.86 14.51 -22.18
N GLU A 319 3.67 15.04 -22.39
CA GLU A 319 3.16 15.23 -23.75
C GLU A 319 4.03 16.19 -24.58
N LYS A 320 4.09 15.94 -25.89
CA LYS A 320 4.71 16.85 -26.84
C LYS A 320 3.74 17.98 -27.18
N GLU A 321 2.48 17.66 -27.46
CA GLU A 321 1.41 18.62 -27.62
C GLU A 321 0.22 18.34 -26.68
N PRO A 322 -0.47 19.37 -26.14
CA PRO A 322 -1.64 19.20 -25.27
C PRO A 322 -2.79 18.42 -25.91
N THR A 323 -2.84 18.39 -27.25
CA THR A 323 -3.81 17.65 -28.06
C THR A 323 -3.61 16.13 -27.98
N ASP A 324 -2.38 15.66 -27.71
CA ASP A 324 -2.03 14.25 -27.66
C ASP A 324 -2.74 13.53 -26.51
N ILE A 325 -2.71 14.11 -25.31
CA ILE A 325 -3.43 13.56 -24.15
C ILE A 325 -4.93 13.58 -24.40
N SER A 326 -5.49 14.64 -25.01
CA SER A 326 -6.92 14.68 -25.31
C SER A 326 -7.35 13.55 -26.25
N ALA A 327 -6.51 13.21 -27.24
CA ALA A 327 -6.77 12.10 -28.15
C ALA A 327 -6.70 10.73 -27.43
N LEU A 328 -5.72 10.54 -26.54
CA LEU A 328 -5.57 9.33 -25.74
C LEU A 328 -6.70 9.16 -24.72
N VAL A 329 -7.10 10.23 -24.03
CA VAL A 329 -8.25 10.26 -23.12
C VAL A 329 -9.52 9.90 -23.89
N LYS A 330 -9.80 10.56 -25.02
CA LYS A 330 -10.99 10.26 -25.84
C LYS A 330 -11.00 8.81 -26.31
N TYR A 331 -9.86 8.28 -26.74
CA TYR A 331 -9.73 6.89 -27.12
C TYR A 331 -9.98 5.95 -25.94
N ALA A 332 -9.46 6.26 -24.75
CA ALA A 332 -9.70 5.49 -23.54
C ALA A 332 -11.18 5.49 -23.14
N TYR A 333 -11.84 6.66 -23.13
CA TYR A 333 -13.27 6.77 -22.84
C TYR A 333 -14.15 6.05 -23.85
N ALA A 334 -13.83 6.15 -25.15
CA ALA A 334 -14.57 5.46 -26.21
C ALA A 334 -14.44 3.93 -26.15
N ASN A 335 -13.41 3.42 -25.48
CA ASN A 335 -13.15 1.99 -25.31
C ASN A 335 -13.32 1.52 -23.85
N GLU A 336 -14.04 2.29 -23.02
CA GLU A 336 -14.29 2.02 -21.59
C GLU A 336 -13.03 1.93 -20.69
N LYS A 337 -11.84 2.28 -21.21
CA LYS A 337 -10.52 2.26 -20.55
C LYS A 337 -10.16 3.54 -19.77
N HIS A 338 -11.17 4.30 -19.37
CA HIS A 338 -11.03 5.62 -18.75
C HIS A 338 -10.15 5.65 -17.48
N GLN A 339 -10.06 4.54 -16.74
CA GLN A 339 -9.22 4.43 -15.53
C GLN A 339 -7.71 4.53 -15.82
N LEU A 340 -7.28 4.35 -17.07
CA LEU A 340 -5.87 4.34 -17.47
C LEU A 340 -5.29 5.73 -17.80
N VAL A 341 -6.08 6.80 -17.68
CA VAL A 341 -5.70 8.16 -18.11
C VAL A 341 -6.03 9.22 -17.05
N ILE A 342 -6.38 8.81 -15.82
CA ILE A 342 -6.87 9.70 -14.75
C ILE A 342 -5.82 9.94 -13.65
N ASP A 343 -4.66 9.27 -13.70
CA ASP A 343 -3.49 9.56 -12.85
C ASP A 343 -2.39 10.26 -13.65
#